data_AF-W4KEM8-F1
#
_entry.id   AF-W4KEM8-F1
#
_cell.length_a   1.000
_cell.length_b   1.000
_cell.length_c   1.000
_cell.angle_alpha   90.00
_cell.angle_beta   90.00
_cell.angle_gamma   90.00
#
_symmetry.space_group_name_H-M   'P 1'
#
loop_
_entity.id
_entity.type
_entity.pdbx_description
1 polymer ?
#
loop_
_entity_poly.entity_id
_entity_poly.type
_entity_poly.pdbx_seq_one_letter_code
_entity_poly.pdbx_strand_id
1 'polypeptide(L)'
;MGKDAAWIYSLPKSAHIDPTQIQGNLSPEQKQLQANIFTFFIDGAGAAASGYGASLGKRVNYVSMNIEKVEGRGFQAEGVCEVTVTEDMVNVFKVLHGGCSAYLIDLCSSAPLISLGIYEGNDMSGVSQSMNIIYHSSAKLGSELRIISNSISNQGKIRAARCEIYVS
;
A
#
# COMPACT_ATOMS: atom_id res chain seq x y z
N MET A 1 6.37 -23.88 -5.36
CA MET A 1 5.23 -23.00 -5.65
C MET A 1 4.00 -23.56 -4.97
N GLY A 2 3.57 -22.96 -3.86
CA GLY A 2 2.31 -23.32 -3.22
C GLY A 2 1.14 -22.91 -4.12
N LYS A 3 0.09 -23.74 -4.17
CA LYS A 3 -1.07 -23.56 -5.06
C LYS A 3 -1.88 -22.28 -4.79
N ASP A 4 -1.60 -21.57 -3.69
CA ASP A 4 -2.41 -20.47 -3.19
C ASP A 4 -2.14 -19.12 -3.89
N ALA A 5 -0.98 -18.94 -4.55
CA ALA A 5 -0.66 -17.69 -5.24
C ALA A 5 -1.15 -17.60 -6.69
N ALA A 6 -1.79 -18.64 -7.24
CA ALA A 6 -2.11 -18.69 -8.66
C ALA A 6 -3.05 -17.57 -9.11
N TRP A 7 -3.93 -17.07 -8.23
CA TRP A 7 -4.93 -16.08 -8.59
C TRP A 7 -4.35 -14.68 -8.81
N ILE A 8 -3.35 -14.24 -8.02
CA ILE A 8 -2.75 -12.91 -8.17
C ILE A 8 -2.09 -12.71 -9.54
N TYR A 9 -1.54 -13.78 -10.13
CA TYR A 9 -0.94 -13.75 -11.46
C TYR A 9 -1.97 -13.69 -12.60
N SER A 10 -3.25 -13.96 -12.30
CA SER A 10 -4.36 -13.86 -13.26
C SER A 10 -5.02 -12.47 -13.28
N LEU A 11 -4.60 -11.57 -12.40
CA LEU A 11 -5.17 -10.24 -12.29
C LEU A 11 -4.92 -9.40 -13.54
N PRO A 12 -5.91 -8.58 -13.97
CA PRO A 12 -5.72 -7.67 -15.07
C PRO A 12 -4.62 -6.65 -14.74
N LYS A 13 -4.01 -6.09 -15.78
CA LYS A 13 -3.09 -4.97 -15.61
C LYS A 13 -3.81 -3.81 -14.94
N SER A 14 -3.15 -3.21 -13.97
CA SER A 14 -3.61 -1.98 -13.30
C SER A 14 -4.01 -0.91 -14.32
N ALA A 15 -5.16 -0.26 -14.09
CA ALA A 15 -5.68 0.81 -14.93
C ALA A 15 -5.26 2.22 -14.44
N HIS A 16 -4.72 2.35 -13.24
CA HIS A 16 -4.42 3.66 -12.62
C HIS A 16 -3.02 3.79 -12.00
N ILE A 17 -2.27 2.69 -11.88
CA ILE A 17 -0.86 2.67 -11.48
C ILE A 17 -0.02 2.24 -12.67
N ASP A 18 0.89 3.12 -13.10
CA ASP A 18 1.93 2.81 -14.09
C ASP A 18 3.15 2.19 -13.40
N PRO A 19 3.42 0.88 -13.60
CA PRO A 19 4.52 0.20 -12.94
C PRO A 19 5.90 0.69 -13.39
N THR A 20 6.00 1.40 -14.52
CA THR A 20 7.28 1.95 -15.01
C THR A 20 7.75 3.14 -14.16
N GLN A 21 6.83 3.79 -13.46
CA GLN A 21 7.14 4.89 -12.54
C GLN A 21 7.53 4.39 -11.14
N ILE A 22 7.33 3.10 -10.84
CA ILE A 22 7.69 2.52 -9.55
C ILE A 22 9.21 2.32 -9.49
N GLN A 23 9.85 3.06 -8.58
CA GLN A 23 11.28 2.97 -8.32
C GLN A 23 11.62 1.76 -7.42
N GLY A 24 12.91 1.60 -7.12
CA GLY A 24 13.40 0.56 -6.23
C GLY A 24 13.83 -0.73 -6.95
N ASN A 25 14.16 -1.75 -6.16
CA ASN A 25 15.04 -2.84 -6.56
C ASN A 25 14.35 -4.14 -7.05
N LEU A 26 13.03 -4.15 -7.16
CA LEU A 26 12.28 -5.27 -7.75
C LEU A 26 12.26 -5.21 -9.28
N SER A 27 12.04 -6.37 -9.91
CA SER A 27 11.96 -6.49 -11.37
C SER A 27 10.74 -5.75 -11.94
N PRO A 28 10.74 -5.39 -13.24
CA PRO A 28 9.57 -4.80 -13.89
C PRO A 28 8.30 -5.67 -13.77
N GLU A 29 8.43 -6.99 -13.85
CA GLU A 29 7.33 -7.94 -13.72
C GLU A 29 6.75 -7.93 -12.30
N GLN A 30 7.62 -7.85 -11.29
CA GLN A 30 7.21 -7.76 -9.88
C GLN A 30 6.50 -6.43 -9.59
N LYS A 31 7.00 -5.32 -10.15
CA LYS A 31 6.34 -4.00 -10.07
C LYS A 31 4.97 -4.01 -10.74
N GLN A 32 4.85 -4.64 -11.91
CA GLN A 32 3.57 -4.83 -12.58
C GLN A 32 2.60 -5.65 -11.73
N LEU A 33 3.04 -6.76 -11.13
CA LEU A 33 2.20 -7.58 -10.28
C LEU A 33 1.75 -6.82 -9.02
N GLN A 34 2.64 -6.03 -8.41
CA GLN A 34 2.32 -5.16 -7.29
C GLN A 34 1.21 -4.16 -7.67
N ALA A 35 1.34 -3.50 -8.82
CA ALA A 35 0.34 -2.57 -9.32
C ALA A 35 -1.02 -3.27 -9.52
N ASN A 36 -1.03 -4.48 -10.11
CA ASN A 36 -2.26 -5.24 -10.36
C ASN A 36 -2.98 -5.60 -9.06
N ILE A 37 -2.25 -6.10 -8.05
CA ILE A 37 -2.82 -6.48 -6.75
C ILE A 37 -3.35 -5.24 -6.03
N PHE A 38 -2.60 -4.14 -6.03
CA PHE A 38 -3.01 -2.91 -5.36
C PHE A 38 -4.29 -2.34 -5.99
N THR A 39 -4.35 -2.28 -7.32
CA THR A 39 -5.56 -1.91 -8.08
C THR A 39 -6.73 -2.83 -7.78
N PHE A 40 -6.52 -4.15 -7.71
CA PHE A 40 -7.60 -5.11 -7.41
C PHE A 40 -8.28 -4.84 -6.06
N PHE A 41 -7.51 -4.52 -5.01
CA PHE A 41 -8.05 -4.20 -3.69
C PHE A 41 -8.72 -2.82 -3.63
N ILE A 42 -8.22 -1.85 -4.40
CA ILE A 42 -8.86 -0.53 -4.54
C ILE A 42 -10.19 -0.63 -5.30
N ASP A 43 -10.21 -1.39 -6.40
CA ASP A 43 -11.37 -1.53 -7.29
C ASP A 43 -12.39 -2.57 -6.82
N GLY A 44 -12.23 -3.10 -5.60
CA GLY A 44 -13.18 -4.03 -5.00
C GLY A 44 -13.32 -5.32 -5.80
N ALA A 45 -12.20 -5.91 -6.21
CA ALA A 45 -12.15 -7.17 -6.96
C ALA A 45 -12.88 -7.14 -8.32
N GLY A 46 -12.87 -5.99 -9.01
CA GLY A 46 -13.53 -5.81 -10.30
C GLY A 46 -15.02 -5.49 -10.22
N ALA A 47 -15.58 -5.37 -9.01
CA ALA A 47 -16.96 -4.98 -8.80
C ALA A 47 -17.14 -3.46 -8.87
N ALA A 48 -16.85 -2.84 -10.03
CA ALA A 48 -17.12 -1.43 -10.33
C ALA A 48 -17.06 -0.50 -9.09
N ALA A 49 -15.99 -0.62 -8.28
CA ALA A 49 -16.07 -0.14 -6.90
C ALA A 49 -16.35 1.36 -6.88
N SER A 50 -17.47 1.68 -6.24
CA SER A 50 -17.98 3.01 -6.04
C SER A 50 -18.04 3.24 -4.54
N GLY A 51 -17.46 4.35 -4.10
CA GLY A 51 -17.34 4.66 -2.68
C GLY A 51 -16.06 5.41 -2.38
N TYR A 52 -16.03 5.99 -1.18
CA TYR A 52 -14.94 6.82 -0.70
C TYR A 52 -13.57 6.13 -0.79
N GLY A 53 -13.50 4.85 -0.40
CA GLY A 53 -12.26 4.07 -0.48
C GLY A 53 -11.76 3.92 -1.91
N ALA A 54 -12.62 3.50 -2.84
CA ALA A 54 -12.22 3.32 -4.24
C ALA A 54 -11.80 4.65 -4.90
N SER A 55 -12.51 5.76 -4.64
CA SER A 55 -12.16 7.07 -5.19
C SER A 55 -10.85 7.62 -4.62
N LEU A 56 -10.62 7.44 -3.32
CA LEU A 56 -9.38 7.87 -2.68
C LEU A 56 -8.19 6.97 -3.06
N GLY A 57 -8.35 5.65 -3.00
CA GLY A 57 -7.28 4.69 -3.33
C GLY A 57 -6.72 4.89 -4.73
N LYS A 58 -7.57 5.23 -5.71
CA LYS A 58 -7.14 5.54 -7.10
C LYS A 58 -6.22 6.75 -7.23
N ARG A 59 -6.19 7.63 -6.22
CA ARG A 59 -5.32 8.82 -6.18
C ARG A 59 -3.99 8.54 -5.47
N VAL A 60 -3.84 7.37 -4.85
CA VAL A 60 -2.60 6.98 -4.18
C VAL A 60 -1.62 6.44 -5.23
N ASN A 61 -0.49 7.12 -5.37
CA ASN A 61 0.58 6.72 -6.27
C ASN A 61 1.56 5.83 -5.53
N TYR A 62 1.84 4.63 -6.05
CA TYR A 62 2.92 3.80 -5.52
C TYR A 62 4.25 4.27 -6.14
N VAL A 63 5.16 4.78 -5.30
CA VAL A 63 6.39 5.46 -5.74
C VAL A 63 7.60 4.54 -5.78
N SER A 64 7.81 3.71 -4.75
CA SER A 64 8.98 2.83 -4.71
C SER A 64 8.73 1.60 -3.86
N MET A 65 9.29 0.47 -4.29
CA MET A 65 9.29 -0.78 -3.54
C MET A 65 10.71 -1.31 -3.43
N ASN A 66 11.15 -1.62 -2.20
CA ASN A 66 12.49 -2.11 -1.92
C ASN A 66 12.42 -3.38 -1.07
N ILE A 67 13.29 -4.34 -1.37
CA ILE A 67 13.51 -5.53 -0.55
C ILE A 67 14.97 -5.53 -0.09
N GLU A 68 15.19 -5.69 1.20
CA GLU A 68 16.51 -5.83 1.78
C GLU A 68 16.62 -7.12 2.59
N LYS A 69 17.81 -7.74 2.58
CA LYS A 69 18.12 -8.85 3.47
C LYS A 69 18.70 -8.29 4.75
N VAL A 70 18.00 -8.49 5.85
CA VAL A 70 18.39 -8.04 7.18
C VAL A 70 18.96 -9.21 7.97
N GLU A 71 20.18 -9.04 8.47
CA GLU A 71 20.87 -10.06 9.27
C GLU A 71 20.03 -10.46 10.49
N GLY A 72 19.85 -11.77 10.69
CA GLY A 72 19.04 -12.32 11.78
C GLY A 72 17.51 -12.14 11.65
N ARG A 73 17.01 -11.38 10.66
CA ARG A 73 15.56 -11.12 10.48
C ARG A 73 15.00 -11.58 9.13
N GLY A 74 15.85 -11.97 8.18
CA GLY A 74 15.43 -12.39 6.85
C GLY A 74 15.15 -11.21 5.93
N PHE A 75 14.26 -11.35 4.97
CA PHE A 75 13.91 -10.27 4.06
C PHE A 75 12.91 -9.29 4.69
N GLN A 76 13.17 -8.00 4.51
CA GLN A 76 12.26 -6.91 4.86
C GLN A 76 11.92 -6.11 3.60
N ALA A 77 10.69 -5.61 3.56
CA ALA A 77 10.18 -4.80 2.48
C ALA A 77 9.86 -3.39 2.95
N GLU A 78 10.17 -2.43 2.10
CA GLU A 78 9.71 -1.05 2.19
C GLU A 78 8.83 -0.73 0.97
N GLY A 79 7.68 -0.11 1.22
CA GLY A 79 6.82 0.45 0.19
C GLY A 79 6.59 1.93 0.48
N VAL A 80 6.69 2.77 -0.55
CA VAL A 80 6.41 4.21 -0.45
C VAL A 80 5.28 4.56 -1.39
N CYS A 81 4.29 5.28 -0.86
CA CYS A 81 3.18 5.84 -1.61
C CYS A 81 3.11 7.36 -1.43
N GLU A 82 2.49 8.06 -2.38
CA GLU A 82 2.25 9.49 -2.33
C GLU A 82 0.80 9.84 -2.69
N VAL A 83 0.26 10.89 -2.07
CA VAL A 83 -1.09 11.41 -2.38
C VAL A 83 -1.24 12.87 -1.93
N THR A 84 -1.87 13.70 -2.76
CA THR A 84 -2.23 15.08 -2.41
C THR A 84 -3.49 15.11 -1.52
N VAL A 85 -3.49 15.91 -0.46
CA VAL A 85 -4.70 16.16 0.34
C VAL A 85 -5.68 17.04 -0.43
N THR A 86 -6.87 16.51 -0.74
CA THR A 86 -7.94 17.23 -1.45
C THR A 86 -9.15 17.53 -0.56
N GLU A 87 -10.09 18.33 -1.08
CA GLU A 87 -11.24 18.86 -0.34
C GLU A 87 -12.13 17.78 0.29
N ASP A 88 -12.27 16.63 -0.35
CA ASP A 88 -13.05 15.49 0.13
C ASP A 88 -12.34 14.66 1.21
N MET A 89 -11.06 14.96 1.50
CA MET A 89 -10.24 14.25 2.49
C MET A 89 -10.15 15.00 3.83
N VAL A 90 -10.57 16.27 3.88
CA VAL A 90 -10.37 17.14 5.05
C VAL A 90 -11.57 17.15 6.00
N ASN A 91 -11.30 17.44 7.27
CA ASN A 91 -12.33 17.69 8.27
C ASN A 91 -12.76 19.17 8.28
N VAL A 92 -13.62 19.54 9.24
CA VAL A 92 -14.11 20.93 9.42
C VAL A 92 -13.00 21.98 9.63
N PHE A 93 -11.80 21.56 10.01
CA PHE A 93 -10.63 22.42 10.20
C PHE A 93 -9.74 22.53 8.95
N LYS A 94 -10.18 22.00 7.79
CA LYS A 94 -9.42 21.99 6.53
C LYS A 94 -8.05 21.29 6.63
N VAL A 95 -7.96 20.31 7.53
CA VAL A 95 -6.83 19.38 7.64
C VAL A 95 -7.31 17.95 7.40
N LEU A 96 -6.39 17.08 6.99
CA LEU A 96 -6.65 15.68 6.69
C LEU A 96 -7.46 15.03 7.82
N HIS A 97 -8.62 14.48 7.47
CA HIS A 97 -9.51 13.84 8.43
C HIS A 97 -8.83 12.61 9.06
N GLY A 98 -9.00 12.40 10.36
CA GLY A 98 -8.40 11.25 11.06
C GLY A 98 -8.80 9.92 10.42
N GLY A 99 -10.09 9.74 10.12
CA GLY A 99 -10.59 8.58 9.36
C GLY A 99 -9.99 8.44 7.95
N CYS A 100 -9.70 9.55 7.26
CA CYS A 100 -8.99 9.50 5.97
C CYS A 100 -7.55 9.03 6.16
N SER A 101 -6.87 9.53 7.20
CA SER A 101 -5.52 9.09 7.56
C SER A 101 -5.50 7.60 7.87
N ALA A 102 -6.49 7.10 8.62
CA ALA A 102 -6.61 5.68 8.94
C ALA A 102 -6.83 4.81 7.69
N TYR A 103 -7.63 5.26 6.72
CA TYR A 103 -7.76 4.59 5.43
C TYR A 103 -6.44 4.53 4.67
N LEU A 104 -5.69 5.64 4.63
CA LEU A 104 -4.38 5.69 3.97
C LEU A 104 -3.37 4.76 4.63
N ILE A 105 -3.34 4.73 5.98
CA ILE A 105 -2.52 3.78 6.75
C ILE A 105 -2.92 2.33 6.41
N ASP A 106 -4.21 2.00 6.41
CA ASP A 106 -4.72 0.67 6.11
C ASP A 106 -4.26 0.19 4.73
N LEU A 107 -4.55 0.98 3.70
CA LEU A 107 -4.19 0.68 2.32
C LEU A 107 -2.67 0.57 2.14
N CYS A 108 -1.91 1.57 2.59
CA CYS A 108 -0.48 1.65 2.32
C CYS A 108 0.35 0.71 3.19
N SER A 109 -0.15 0.29 4.36
CA SER A 109 0.56 -0.69 5.21
C SER A 109 0.65 -2.08 4.59
N SER A 110 -0.28 -2.41 3.68
CA SER A 110 -0.26 -3.67 2.93
C SER A 110 0.82 -3.70 1.85
N ALA A 111 1.27 -2.53 1.39
CA ALA A 111 2.23 -2.38 0.29
C ALA A 111 3.52 -3.21 0.48
N PRO A 112 4.28 -3.08 1.58
CA PRO A 112 5.50 -3.87 1.79
C PRO A 112 5.22 -5.37 1.99
N LEU A 113 4.08 -5.74 2.59
CA LEU A 113 3.73 -7.16 2.79
C LEU A 113 3.50 -7.86 1.45
N ILE A 114 2.78 -7.21 0.54
CA ILE A 114 2.55 -7.72 -0.82
C ILE A 114 3.87 -7.78 -1.59
N SER A 115 4.72 -6.74 -1.47
CA SER A 115 6.02 -6.70 -2.14
C SER A 115 6.91 -7.87 -1.71
N LEU A 116 6.94 -8.19 -0.41
CA LEU A 116 7.68 -9.33 0.09
C LEU A 116 7.10 -10.66 -0.43
N GLY A 117 5.78 -10.81 -0.41
CA GLY A 117 5.12 -11.99 -0.97
C GLY A 117 5.49 -12.23 -2.43
N ILE A 118 5.40 -11.18 -3.26
CA ILE A 118 5.81 -11.22 -4.67
C ILE A 118 7.28 -11.64 -4.79
N TYR A 119 8.17 -11.07 -3.97
CA TYR A 119 9.59 -11.38 -4.00
C TYR A 119 9.88 -12.84 -3.65
N GLU A 120 9.19 -13.39 -2.66
CA GLU A 120 9.35 -14.78 -2.21
C GLU A 120 8.53 -15.79 -3.03
N GLY A 121 7.72 -15.32 -3.99
CA GLY A 121 6.83 -16.17 -4.80
C GLY A 121 5.62 -16.71 -4.03
N ASN A 122 5.17 -15.99 -3.00
CA ASN A 122 4.05 -16.31 -2.13
C ASN A 122 2.92 -15.28 -2.26
N ASP A 123 1.68 -15.69 -2.00
CA ASP A 123 0.59 -14.74 -1.82
C ASP A 123 0.57 -14.23 -0.39
N MET A 124 0.94 -12.95 -0.23
CA MET A 124 0.86 -12.24 1.05
C MET A 124 -0.34 -11.30 1.16
N SER A 125 -1.30 -11.39 0.25
CA SER A 125 -2.57 -10.67 0.37
C SER A 125 -3.34 -11.11 1.62
N GLY A 126 -4.22 -10.23 2.11
CA GLY A 126 -5.02 -10.49 3.28
C GLY A 126 -5.85 -9.27 3.67
N VAL A 127 -6.45 -9.35 4.85
CA VAL A 127 -7.30 -8.29 5.41
C VAL A 127 -6.73 -7.80 6.73
N SER A 128 -6.74 -6.50 6.94
CA SER A 128 -6.31 -5.88 8.20
C SER A 128 -7.19 -6.37 9.36
N GLN A 129 -6.54 -6.88 10.41
CA GLN A 129 -7.23 -7.38 11.61
C GLN A 129 -7.20 -6.37 12.75
N SER A 130 -6.13 -5.58 12.84
CA SER A 130 -5.96 -4.56 13.88
C SER A 130 -5.02 -3.47 13.40
N MET A 131 -5.29 -2.22 13.79
CA MET A 131 -4.38 -1.09 13.61
C MET A 131 -4.29 -0.31 14.91
N ASN A 132 -3.07 0.16 15.23
CA ASN A 132 -2.84 1.15 16.28
C ASN A 132 -2.27 2.40 15.62
N ILE A 133 -2.95 3.54 15.77
CA ILE A 133 -2.64 4.78 15.04
C ILE A 133 -2.40 5.91 16.04
N ILE A 134 -1.27 6.60 15.88
CA ILE A 134 -0.91 7.78 16.66
C ILE A 134 -0.87 8.98 15.71
N TYR A 135 -1.61 10.03 16.06
CA TYR A 135 -1.66 11.28 15.28
C TYR A 135 -0.67 12.29 15.86
N HIS A 136 0.42 12.57 15.15
CA HIS A 136 1.48 13.46 15.61
C HIS A 136 1.28 14.92 15.20
N SER A 137 0.80 15.17 13.98
CA SER A 137 0.63 16.50 13.41
C SER A 137 -0.48 16.53 12.36
N SER A 138 -0.93 17.73 12.00
CA SER A 138 -1.96 17.93 10.98
C SER A 138 -1.36 18.14 9.59
N ALA A 139 -1.98 17.57 8.56
CA ALA A 139 -1.69 17.87 7.16
C ALA A 139 -2.79 18.77 6.58
N LYS A 140 -2.43 19.91 6.00
CA LYS A 140 -3.41 20.89 5.47
C LYS A 140 -3.92 20.47 4.09
N LEU A 141 -5.08 20.98 3.69
CA LEU A 141 -5.53 20.93 2.30
C LEU A 141 -4.42 21.37 1.34
N GLY A 142 -4.20 20.59 0.28
CA GLY A 142 -3.15 20.81 -0.72
C GLY A 142 -1.76 20.32 -0.33
N SER A 143 -1.58 19.73 0.87
CA SER A 143 -0.30 19.12 1.24
C SER A 143 -0.05 17.86 0.43
N GLU A 144 1.21 17.63 0.05
CA GLU A 144 1.65 16.35 -0.50
C GLU A 144 2.02 15.41 0.64
N LEU A 145 1.37 14.25 0.70
CA LEU A 145 1.67 13.23 1.69
C LEU A 145 2.67 12.23 1.12
N ARG A 146 3.70 11.92 1.91
CA ARG A 146 4.61 10.79 1.66
C ARG A 146 4.36 9.72 2.71
N ILE A 147 3.92 8.55 2.27
CA ILE A 147 3.49 7.44 3.13
C ILE A 147 4.53 6.32 3.01
N ILE A 148 5.22 6.03 4.11
CA ILE A 148 6.31 5.06 4.14
C ILE A 148 5.89 3.88 4.99
N SER A 149 5.93 2.69 4.40
CA SER A 149 5.52 1.45 5.03
C SER A 149 6.64 0.43 5.03
N ASN A 150 6.90 -0.19 6.17
CA ASN A 150 7.92 -1.22 6.36
C ASN A 150 7.31 -2.50 6.91
N SER A 151 7.71 -3.65 6.37
CA SER A 151 7.36 -4.95 6.94
C SER A 151 8.12 -5.17 8.26
N ILE A 152 7.42 -5.57 9.32
CA ILE A 152 8.03 -5.86 10.63
C ILE A 152 8.24 -7.35 10.81
N SER A 153 7.16 -8.13 10.68
CA SER A 153 7.16 -9.57 10.89
C SER A 153 6.31 -10.25 9.83
N ASN A 154 6.92 -11.22 9.15
CA ASN A 154 6.33 -11.87 7.98
C ASN A 154 6.25 -13.39 8.13
N GLN A 155 6.58 -13.90 9.33
CA GLN A 155 6.61 -15.34 9.64
C GLN A 155 5.34 -15.77 10.38
N GLY A 156 4.82 -16.93 10.04
CA GLY A 156 3.65 -17.52 10.70
C GLY A 156 2.32 -16.97 10.20
N LYS A 157 1.28 -17.02 11.05
CA LYS A 157 -0.10 -16.67 10.67
C LYS A 157 -0.42 -15.18 10.73
N ILE A 158 0.41 -14.39 11.41
CA ILE A 158 0.19 -12.95 11.62
C ILE A 158 1.32 -12.20 10.95
N ARG A 159 0.95 -11.23 10.13
CA ARG A 159 1.87 -10.31 9.45
C ARG A 159 1.69 -8.93 10.06
N ALA A 160 2.78 -8.19 10.21
CA ALA A 160 2.75 -6.86 10.78
C ALA A 160 3.59 -5.90 9.93
N ALA A 161 3.09 -4.68 9.77
CA ALA A 161 3.77 -3.59 9.10
C ALA A 161 3.71 -2.33 9.98
N ARG A 162 4.71 -1.46 9.81
CA ARG A 162 4.70 -0.09 10.33
C ARG A 162 4.45 0.83 9.15
N CYS A 163 3.55 1.79 9.31
CA CYS A 163 3.20 2.77 8.27
C CYS A 163 3.20 4.17 8.88
N GLU A 164 3.84 5.11 8.21
CA GLU A 164 4.02 6.49 8.68
C GLU A 164 3.65 7.46 7.56
N ILE A 165 2.90 8.51 7.91
CA ILE A 165 2.52 9.57 6.98
C ILE A 165 3.33 10.82 7.32
N TYR A 166 4.06 11.32 6.33
CA TYR A 166 4.82 12.56 6.38
C TYR A 166 4.17 13.61 5.49
N VAL A 167 4.25 14.87 5.89
CA VAL A 167 3.92 16.01 5.03
C VAL A 167 5.20 16.45 4.34
N SER A 168 5.17 16.49 3.01
CA SER A 168 6.28 16.87 2.14
C SER A 168 6.41 18.38 2.01
#